data_AF-A0A9W6YZS4-F1
#
_entry.id   AF-A0A9W6YZS4-F1
#
_cell.length_a   1.000
_cell.length_b   1.000
_cell.length_c   1.000
_cell.angle_alpha   90.00
_cell.angle_beta   90.00
_cell.angle_gamma   90.00
#
_symmetry.space_group_name_H-M   'P 1'
#
loop_
_entity.id
_entity.type
_entity.pdbx_description
1 polymer ?
#
loop_
_entity_poly.entity_id
_entity_poly.type
_entity_poly.pdbx_seq_one_letter_code
_entity_poly.pdbx_strand_id
1 'polypeptide(L)'
;MLNSPFDYIQNADVSVFSKKSLNDTITSVLRSSFETMKAILDEILQSIPMTQISVIIDTLYNYVTQNFDLNISFNSVSYFWLISDYLKEKIDATEGRKSNIFIEEIINSEDDLADVINNPKERLNGKESDFYECLLLYLILKLAKTTTDPRTQVRNGSIMTFFNVLNSYGSQCPSWVLIYRIILKPVIMSIKPNSSISESSTSEQKEWIESYTHIINGISKLFTQYLIDFDGDDKQSSNTVAFWKSLVGYMTAMSNLEFNWIELNLHILKAFGGVLNHFVIVTEKGSKVPNEIVEEFYNFWVNFQVSYNFSNDMLYQESLSAFVSSFNPLFKLLQPILTLSKFEKMLTIFNTCVRYPVLINNQRDDLRCTELQKQVIKNLSSLKFEDYKYESLVIQQLNLIVLLPFSTREMIEKKIGDRGIRIPTFIAASYESIDLLRKHLDDITDLIPYLNDRCLIKQSL
;
A
#
# COMPACT_ATOMS: atom_id res chain seq x y z
N MET A 1 10.93 36.17 14.90
CA MET A 1 10.70 36.79 13.57
C MET A 1 10.29 35.77 12.52
N LEU A 2 10.84 34.55 12.48
CA LEU A 2 10.47 33.56 11.45
C LEU A 2 8.99 33.19 11.41
N ASN A 3 8.32 33.20 12.58
CA ASN A 3 6.87 32.97 12.69
C ASN A 3 6.02 34.23 12.61
N SER A 4 6.61 35.43 12.53
CA SER A 4 5.83 36.67 12.52
C SER A 4 4.78 36.73 11.41
N PRO A 5 5.02 36.21 10.18
CA PRO A 5 3.97 36.20 9.16
C PRO A 5 2.73 35.44 9.64
N PHE A 6 2.93 34.31 10.34
CA PHE A 6 1.84 33.45 10.82
C PHE A 6 1.11 34.07 12.02
N ASP A 7 1.83 34.78 12.89
CA ASP A 7 1.21 35.56 13.97
C ASP A 7 0.27 36.64 13.41
N TYR A 8 0.68 37.32 12.32
CA TYR A 8 -0.19 38.28 11.63
C TYR A 8 -1.39 37.61 10.95
N ILE A 9 -1.20 36.42 10.38
CA ILE A 9 -2.27 35.65 9.73
C ILE A 9 -3.29 35.16 10.77
N GLN A 10 -2.84 34.63 11.91
CA GLN A 10 -3.74 34.07 12.92
C GLN A 10 -4.60 35.14 13.62
N ASN A 11 -4.07 36.35 13.76
CA ASN A 11 -4.74 37.46 14.45
C ASN A 11 -5.58 38.36 13.52
N ALA A 12 -5.58 38.12 12.20
CA ALA A 12 -6.32 38.93 11.24
C ALA A 12 -7.72 38.35 10.98
N ASP A 13 -8.74 39.22 10.93
CA ASP A 13 -10.11 38.84 10.61
C ASP A 13 -10.20 38.27 9.18
N VAL A 14 -10.93 37.16 9.00
CA VAL A 14 -10.98 36.43 7.71
C VAL A 14 -11.44 37.32 6.55
N SER A 15 -12.34 38.27 6.84
CA SER A 15 -12.83 39.27 5.87
C SER A 15 -11.73 40.19 5.31
N VAL A 16 -10.61 40.37 6.03
CA VAL A 16 -9.53 41.31 5.68
C VAL A 16 -8.61 40.71 4.62
N PHE A 17 -8.47 39.38 4.54
CA PHE A 17 -7.67 38.70 3.51
C PHE A 17 -8.23 38.85 2.08
N SER A 18 -9.48 39.30 1.93
CA SER A 18 -10.07 39.65 0.63
C SER A 18 -9.47 40.94 0.04
N LYS A 19 -8.78 41.76 0.85
CA LYS A 19 -8.11 42.98 0.40
C LYS A 19 -6.77 42.65 -0.26
N LYS A 20 -6.69 42.83 -1.58
CA LYS A 20 -5.50 42.56 -2.41
C LYS A 20 -4.20 43.14 -1.81
N SER A 21 -4.22 44.38 -1.32
CA SER A 21 -3.03 45.04 -0.76
C SER A 21 -2.47 44.36 0.51
N LEU A 22 -3.33 43.78 1.36
CA LEU A 22 -2.89 43.06 2.55
C LEU A 22 -2.32 41.69 2.15
N ASN A 23 -2.95 41.01 1.20
CA ASN A 23 -2.44 39.75 0.66
C ASN A 23 -1.05 39.91 0.02
N ASP A 24 -0.86 40.97 -0.77
CA ASP A 24 0.45 41.31 -1.34
C ASP A 24 1.50 41.59 -0.26
N THR A 25 1.11 42.28 0.82
CA THR A 25 2.00 42.57 1.97
C THR A 25 2.38 41.29 2.71
N ILE A 26 1.40 40.43 3.04
CA ILE A 26 1.63 39.14 3.70
C ILE A 26 2.55 38.27 2.85
N THR A 27 2.29 38.19 1.55
CA THR A 27 3.13 37.42 0.61
C THR A 27 4.56 37.95 0.57
N SER A 28 4.76 39.26 0.58
CA SER A 28 6.10 39.87 0.64
C SER A 28 6.83 39.53 1.95
N VAL A 29 6.14 39.61 3.08
CA VAL A 29 6.72 39.29 4.40
C VAL A 29 7.02 37.79 4.51
N LEU A 30 6.14 36.93 4.00
CA LEU A 30 6.35 35.48 3.90
C LEU A 30 7.61 35.16 3.08
N ARG A 31 7.77 35.77 1.90
CA ARG A 31 8.97 35.58 1.06
C ARG A 31 10.23 35.97 1.79
N SER A 32 10.26 37.16 2.39
CA SER A 32 11.44 37.64 3.12
C SER A 32 11.77 36.74 4.32
N SER A 33 10.76 36.29 5.06
CA SER A 33 10.94 35.44 6.24
C SER A 33 11.35 34.02 5.83
N PHE A 34 10.85 33.53 4.70
CA PHE A 34 11.22 32.23 4.14
C PHE A 34 12.68 32.21 3.68
N GLU A 35 13.17 33.25 2.99
CA GLU A 35 14.60 33.34 2.63
C GLU A 35 15.49 33.34 3.87
N THR A 36 15.05 33.98 4.96
CA THR A 36 15.75 33.90 6.25
C THR A 36 15.74 32.48 6.81
N MET A 37 14.59 31.78 6.74
CA MET A 37 14.48 30.38 7.16
C MET A 37 15.44 29.47 6.36
N LYS A 38 15.54 29.67 5.04
CA LYS A 38 16.48 28.91 4.20
C LYS A 38 17.92 29.12 4.65
N ALA A 39 18.35 30.38 4.80
CA ALA A 39 19.70 30.69 5.28
C ALA A 39 19.98 30.05 6.65
N ILE A 40 18.96 30.01 7.53
CA ILE A 40 19.08 29.32 8.82
C ILE A 40 19.35 27.82 8.64
N LEU A 41 18.55 27.15 7.80
CA LEU A 41 18.64 25.72 7.58
C LEU A 41 19.91 25.31 6.81
N ASP A 42 20.33 26.14 5.85
CA ASP A 42 21.45 25.85 4.95
C ASP A 42 22.82 26.18 5.59
N GLU A 43 22.92 27.29 6.34
CA GLU A 43 24.22 27.81 6.79
C GLU A 43 24.49 27.66 8.29
N ILE A 44 23.45 27.73 9.14
CA ILE A 44 23.65 27.84 10.60
C ILE A 44 22.94 26.75 11.41
N LEU A 45 22.27 25.79 10.78
CA LEU A 45 21.54 24.69 11.45
C LEU A 45 22.39 23.97 12.51
N GLN A 46 23.67 23.74 12.21
CA GLN A 46 24.61 23.08 13.12
C GLN A 46 24.88 23.86 14.42
N SER A 47 24.65 25.17 14.43
CA SER A 47 24.87 26.05 15.58
C SER A 47 23.60 26.32 16.40
N ILE A 48 22.46 25.76 15.98
CA ILE A 48 21.17 26.01 16.63
C ILE A 48 21.07 25.19 17.92
N PRO A 49 20.68 25.80 19.06
CA PRO A 49 20.43 25.05 20.28
C PRO A 49 19.33 24.01 20.06
N MET A 50 19.56 22.80 20.56
CA MET A 50 18.63 21.67 20.40
C MET A 50 17.19 21.99 20.78
N THR A 51 16.98 22.78 21.83
CA THR A 51 15.65 23.20 22.31
C THR A 51 14.89 24.11 21.33
N GLN A 52 15.57 24.68 20.33
CA GLN A 52 14.96 25.51 19.30
C GLN A 52 14.57 24.71 18.04
N ILE A 53 15.00 23.45 17.92
CA ILE A 53 14.72 22.64 16.74
C ILE A 53 13.23 22.37 16.58
N SER A 54 12.49 22.15 17.68
CA SER A 54 11.02 22.02 17.63
C SER A 54 10.34 23.26 17.04
N VAL A 55 10.79 24.46 17.43
CA VAL A 55 10.29 25.74 16.90
C VAL A 55 10.56 25.85 15.39
N ILE A 56 11.71 25.39 14.93
CA ILE A 56 12.07 25.37 13.50
C ILE A 56 11.18 24.39 12.74
N ILE A 57 10.93 23.20 13.29
CA ILE A 57 10.01 22.21 12.72
C ILE A 57 8.60 22.81 12.59
N ASP A 58 8.10 23.46 13.64
CA ASP A 58 6.76 24.08 13.64
C ASP A 58 6.67 25.26 12.67
N THR A 59 7.72 26.09 12.60
CA THR A 59 7.82 27.19 11.63
C THR A 59 7.79 26.64 10.20
N LEU A 60 8.54 25.56 9.93
CA LEU A 60 8.57 24.95 8.61
C LEU A 60 7.21 24.33 8.23
N TYR A 61 6.55 23.67 9.18
CA TYR A 61 5.18 23.19 9.02
C TYR A 61 4.21 24.32 8.65
N ASN A 62 4.34 25.49 9.28
CA ASN A 62 3.54 26.67 8.94
C ASN A 62 3.80 27.17 7.51
N TYR A 63 5.06 27.15 7.04
CA TYR A 63 5.38 27.51 5.65
C TYR A 63 4.80 26.51 4.63
N VAL A 64 4.70 25.23 4.98
CA VAL A 64 4.02 24.25 4.11
C VAL A 64 2.51 24.53 4.06
N THR A 65 1.88 24.74 5.21
CA THR A 65 0.41 24.80 5.33
C THR A 65 -0.24 26.14 4.98
N GLN A 66 0.52 27.23 4.90
CA GLN A 66 0.00 28.52 4.44
C GLN A 66 -0.55 28.47 3.00
N ASN A 67 -1.50 29.36 2.68
CA ASN A 67 -2.25 29.37 1.41
C ASN A 67 -1.98 30.59 0.50
N PHE A 68 -0.94 31.37 0.79
CA PHE A 68 -0.59 32.61 0.09
C PHE A 68 0.36 32.38 -1.09
N ASP A 69 1.37 31.52 -0.94
CA ASP A 69 2.35 31.24 -2.00
C ASP A 69 2.62 29.72 -2.11
N LEU A 70 2.09 29.10 -3.16
CA LEU A 70 2.23 27.66 -3.43
C LEU A 70 3.69 27.23 -3.55
N ASN A 71 4.55 28.07 -4.14
CA ASN A 71 5.95 27.73 -4.33
C ASN A 71 6.69 27.68 -2.99
N ILE A 72 6.37 28.61 -2.08
CA ILE A 72 6.91 28.54 -0.71
C ILE A 72 6.43 27.27 -0.02
N SER A 73 5.13 26.93 -0.12
CA SER A 73 4.58 25.70 0.47
C SER A 73 5.31 24.45 -0.04
N PHE A 74 5.42 24.31 -1.36
CA PHE A 74 6.06 23.17 -2.00
C PHE A 74 7.56 23.08 -1.68
N ASN A 75 8.28 24.19 -1.79
CA ASN A 75 9.72 24.21 -1.48
C ASN A 75 10.00 23.94 -0.01
N SER A 76 9.12 24.36 0.91
CA SER A 76 9.29 24.13 2.35
C SER A 76 9.27 22.64 2.71
N VAL A 77 8.59 21.81 1.92
CA VAL A 77 8.54 20.37 2.16
C VAL A 77 9.93 19.75 2.11
N SER A 78 10.77 20.12 1.14
CA SER A 78 12.10 19.50 0.99
C SER A 78 13.05 19.84 2.14
N TYR A 79 12.86 20.98 2.81
CA TYR A 79 13.67 21.39 3.96
C TYR A 79 13.51 20.49 5.19
N PHE A 80 12.42 19.70 5.28
CA PHE A 80 12.30 18.66 6.32
C PHE A 80 13.43 17.63 6.22
N TRP A 81 13.94 17.37 5.01
CA TRP A 81 15.08 16.48 4.81
C TRP A 81 16.34 17.00 5.52
N LEU A 82 16.64 18.29 5.41
CA LEU A 82 17.85 18.88 6.01
C LEU A 82 17.84 18.80 7.52
N ILE A 83 16.69 19.08 8.15
CA ILE A 83 16.54 18.95 9.60
C ILE A 83 16.64 17.47 10.00
N SER A 84 16.06 16.55 9.21
CA SER A 84 16.20 15.11 9.46
C SER A 84 17.65 14.64 9.42
N ASP A 85 18.42 15.06 8.41
CA ASP A 85 19.84 14.69 8.27
C ASP A 85 20.67 15.25 9.43
N TYR A 86 20.41 16.49 9.85
CA TYR A 86 21.03 17.09 11.04
C TYR A 86 20.73 16.28 12.30
N LEU A 87 19.46 15.96 12.55
CA LEU A 87 19.05 15.18 13.73
C LEU A 87 19.71 13.80 13.72
N LYS A 88 19.76 13.17 12.55
CA LYS A 88 20.41 11.87 12.35
C LYS A 88 21.90 11.90 12.69
N GLU A 89 22.62 12.92 12.22
CA GLU A 89 24.04 13.12 12.54
C GLU A 89 24.25 13.23 14.06
N LYS A 90 23.37 13.95 14.78
CA LYS A 90 23.46 14.07 16.24
C LYS A 90 23.15 12.77 16.97
N ILE A 91 22.15 12.01 16.52
CA ILE A 91 21.83 10.68 17.06
C ILE A 91 23.01 9.73 16.87
N ASP A 92 23.63 9.71 15.69
CA ASP A 92 24.78 8.85 15.39
C ASP A 92 26.04 9.24 16.18
N ALA A 93 26.20 10.52 16.52
CA ALA A 93 27.32 11.01 17.33
C ALA A 93 27.19 10.65 18.83
N THR A 94 25.98 10.39 19.33
CA THR A 94 25.77 10.02 20.73
C THR A 94 26.05 8.53 20.98
N GLU A 95 27.01 8.24 21.88
CA GLU A 95 27.34 6.87 22.29
C GLU A 95 26.21 6.25 23.13
N GLY A 96 25.80 5.01 22.81
CA GLY A 96 24.88 4.23 23.65
C GLY A 96 23.56 3.82 23.00
N ARG A 97 23.59 3.31 21.76
CA ARG A 97 22.46 2.65 21.07
C ARG A 97 21.95 1.44 21.87
N LYS A 98 21.10 1.66 22.87
CA LYS A 98 20.28 0.61 23.48
C LYS A 98 18.85 0.81 22.99
N SER A 99 18.15 -0.30 22.77
CA SER A 99 16.72 -0.32 22.45
C SER A 99 15.96 0.68 23.31
N ASN A 100 15.26 1.64 22.69
CA ASN A 100 14.60 2.76 23.35
C ASN A 100 13.28 2.38 24.02
N ILE A 101 13.30 1.28 24.78
CA ILE A 101 12.19 0.77 25.58
C ILE A 101 11.63 1.88 26.47
N PHE A 102 12.50 2.74 27.04
CA PHE A 102 12.07 3.87 27.84
C PHE A 102 11.17 4.84 27.06
N ILE A 103 11.57 5.26 25.86
CA ILE A 103 10.78 6.20 25.03
C ILE A 103 9.46 5.55 24.61
N GLU A 104 9.45 4.25 24.30
CA GLU A 104 8.22 3.51 24.00
C GLU A 104 7.24 3.43 25.17
N GLU A 105 7.73 3.46 26.41
CA GLU A 105 6.90 3.42 27.62
C GLU A 105 6.27 4.80 27.92
N ILE A 106 7.02 5.89 27.71
CA ILE A 106 6.55 7.25 28.01
C ILE A 106 5.67 7.85 26.91
N ILE A 107 5.85 7.44 25.65
CA ILE A 107 5.09 8.00 24.52
C ILE A 107 4.07 6.98 24.00
N ASN A 108 2.78 7.27 24.18
CA ASN A 108 1.70 6.43 23.67
C ASN A 108 0.81 7.15 22.65
N SER A 109 0.88 8.47 22.58
CA SER A 109 0.06 9.33 21.74
C SER A 109 0.86 10.51 21.17
N GLU A 110 0.24 11.27 20.25
CA GLU A 110 0.79 12.54 19.81
C GLU A 110 0.91 13.55 20.96
N ASP A 111 -0.06 13.58 21.88
CA ASP A 111 -0.06 14.53 23.01
C ASP A 111 1.11 14.24 23.96
N ASP A 112 1.42 12.96 24.21
CA ASP A 112 2.60 12.57 25.00
C ASP A 112 3.89 13.02 24.33
N LEU A 113 4.00 12.86 23.01
CA LEU A 113 5.16 13.33 22.24
C LEU A 113 5.28 14.85 22.34
N ALA A 114 4.19 15.59 22.16
CA ALA A 114 4.19 17.05 22.28
C ALA A 114 4.62 17.50 23.70
N ASP A 115 4.15 16.81 24.75
CA ASP A 115 4.57 17.08 26.12
C ASP A 115 6.06 16.82 26.34
N VAL A 116 6.61 15.72 25.80
CA VAL A 116 8.06 15.44 25.83
C VAL A 116 8.86 16.53 25.10
N ILE A 117 8.36 17.02 23.97
CA ILE A 117 9.02 18.09 23.21
C ILE A 117 9.04 19.42 23.98
N ASN A 118 7.96 19.73 24.71
CA ASN A 118 7.85 20.97 25.48
C ASN A 118 8.56 20.91 26.84
N ASN A 119 8.61 19.72 27.47
CA ASN A 119 9.16 19.51 28.81
C ASN A 119 10.27 18.43 28.84
N PRO A 120 11.32 18.52 27.99
CA PRO A 120 12.28 17.43 27.80
C PRO A 120 13.08 17.10 29.08
N LYS A 121 13.36 18.09 29.93
CA LYS A 121 14.11 17.89 31.18
C LYS A 121 13.36 17.03 32.19
N GLU A 122 12.04 17.20 32.28
CA GLU A 122 11.19 16.49 33.23
C GLU A 122 10.89 15.06 32.74
N ARG A 123 10.79 14.88 31.42
CA ARG A 123 10.35 13.61 30.82
C ARG A 123 11.47 12.66 30.43
N LEU A 124 12.66 13.16 30.06
CA LEU A 124 13.75 12.35 29.48
C LEU A 124 14.95 12.13 30.42
N ASN A 125 14.80 12.42 31.72
CA ASN A 125 15.87 12.27 32.71
C ASN A 125 17.21 12.93 32.32
N GLY A 126 17.16 13.95 31.45
CA GLY A 126 18.34 14.72 31.00
C GLY A 126 19.22 14.06 29.92
N LYS A 127 18.79 12.99 29.26
CA LYS A 127 19.54 12.39 28.15
C LYS A 127 19.30 13.15 26.83
N GLU A 128 20.36 13.70 26.27
CA GLU A 128 20.28 14.45 25.00
C GLU A 128 19.97 13.53 23.81
N SER A 129 20.51 12.31 23.75
CA SER A 129 20.23 11.32 22.68
C SER A 129 18.72 11.09 22.49
N ASP A 130 18.03 10.84 23.60
CA ASP A 130 16.61 10.50 23.63
C ASP A 130 15.77 11.68 23.16
N PHE A 131 16.23 12.92 23.43
CA PHE A 131 15.56 14.11 22.95
C PHE A 131 15.74 14.31 21.44
N TYR A 132 16.89 13.95 20.85
CA TYR A 132 17.10 14.05 19.39
C TYR A 132 16.19 13.06 18.66
N GLU A 133 16.02 11.86 19.21
CA GLU A 133 15.09 10.86 18.69
C GLU A 133 13.64 11.33 18.76
N CYS A 134 13.23 11.94 19.89
CA CYS A 134 11.89 12.52 20.03
C CYS A 134 11.68 13.67 19.04
N LEU A 135 12.68 14.53 18.83
CA LEU A 135 12.63 15.60 17.82
C LEU A 135 12.48 15.05 16.41
N LEU A 136 13.15 13.95 16.08
CA LEU A 136 13.03 13.32 14.77
C LEU A 136 11.66 12.64 14.60
N LEU A 137 11.15 11.97 15.63
CA LEU A 137 9.77 11.45 15.63
C LEU A 137 8.74 12.58 15.43
N TYR A 138 8.93 13.72 16.12
CA TYR A 138 8.10 14.91 15.98
C TYR A 138 8.17 15.52 14.58
N LEU A 139 9.38 15.61 14.00
CA LEU A 139 9.59 16.05 12.63
C LEU A 139 8.83 15.17 11.64
N ILE A 140 8.96 13.86 11.75
CA ILE A 140 8.31 12.89 10.86
C ILE A 140 6.78 13.01 11.00
N LEU A 141 6.27 13.19 12.23
CA LEU A 141 4.85 13.41 12.47
C LEU A 141 4.33 14.69 11.80
N LYS A 142 5.06 15.81 11.96
CA LYS A 142 4.68 17.09 11.32
C LYS A 142 4.72 16.99 9.80
N LEU A 143 5.74 16.34 9.24
CA LEU A 143 5.81 16.07 7.80
C LEU A 143 4.65 15.18 7.34
N ALA A 144 4.32 14.12 8.08
CA ALA A 144 3.18 13.24 7.77
C ALA A 144 1.86 14.01 7.71
N LYS A 145 1.64 14.97 8.61
CA LYS A 145 0.43 15.82 8.60
C LYS A 145 0.28 16.69 7.35
N THR A 146 1.35 16.93 6.60
CA THR A 146 1.29 17.67 5.33
C THR A 146 0.92 16.79 4.14
N THR A 147 0.89 15.46 4.31
CA THR A 147 0.53 14.51 3.24
C THR A 147 -0.96 14.50 2.87
N THR A 148 -1.78 15.26 3.60
CA THR A 148 -3.21 15.47 3.31
C THR A 148 -3.49 16.87 2.77
N ASP A 149 -2.47 17.61 2.33
CA ASP A 149 -2.65 18.96 1.78
C ASP A 149 -3.63 18.94 0.58
N PRO A 150 -4.57 19.90 0.48
CA PRO A 150 -5.51 19.93 -0.64
C PRO A 150 -4.82 20.17 -1.99
N ARG A 151 -3.65 20.81 -2.01
CA ARG A 151 -2.92 21.17 -3.23
C ARG A 151 -2.03 20.01 -3.66
N THR A 152 -2.29 19.44 -4.82
CA THR A 152 -1.64 18.22 -5.31
C THR A 152 -0.11 18.27 -5.31
N GLN A 153 0.50 19.39 -5.71
CA GLN A 153 1.95 19.54 -5.72
C GLN A 153 2.54 19.42 -4.31
N VAL A 154 1.96 20.12 -3.34
CA VAL A 154 2.39 20.07 -1.93
C VAL A 154 2.16 18.67 -1.37
N ARG A 155 0.96 18.11 -1.59
CA ARG A 155 0.58 16.78 -1.13
C ARG A 155 1.54 15.69 -1.61
N ASN A 156 1.76 15.59 -2.92
CA ASN A 156 2.64 14.58 -3.50
C ASN A 156 4.10 14.81 -3.09
N GLY A 157 4.56 16.07 -3.05
CA GLY A 157 5.89 16.42 -2.52
C GLY A 157 6.08 15.96 -1.08
N SER A 158 5.07 16.16 -0.23
CA SER A 158 5.08 15.74 1.17
C SER A 158 5.10 14.23 1.31
N ILE A 159 4.28 13.49 0.54
CA ILE A 159 4.27 12.02 0.56
C ILE A 159 5.64 11.46 0.17
N MET A 160 6.23 11.96 -0.91
CA MET A 160 7.55 11.51 -1.38
C MET A 160 8.64 11.81 -0.34
N THR A 161 8.66 13.03 0.19
CA THR A 161 9.65 13.46 1.17
C THR A 161 9.52 12.68 2.47
N PHE A 162 8.29 12.42 2.92
CA PHE A 162 7.99 11.59 4.08
C PHE A 162 8.60 10.19 3.98
N PHE A 163 8.35 9.47 2.88
CA PHE A 163 8.93 8.13 2.71
C PHE A 163 10.44 8.17 2.51
N ASN A 164 10.97 9.21 1.87
CA ASN A 164 12.42 9.37 1.74
C ASN A 164 13.08 9.55 3.12
N VAL A 165 12.55 10.47 3.95
CA VAL A 165 13.04 10.70 5.31
C VAL A 165 12.97 9.42 6.15
N LEU A 166 11.84 8.70 6.08
CA LEU A 166 11.73 7.42 6.79
C LEU A 166 12.73 6.36 6.29
N ASN A 167 12.98 6.29 4.99
CA ASN A 167 13.97 5.35 4.44
C ASN A 167 15.41 5.72 4.82
N SER A 168 15.74 7.01 4.89
CA SER A 168 17.07 7.45 5.33
C SER A 168 17.29 7.15 6.82
N TYR A 169 16.22 7.17 7.61
CA TYR A 169 16.22 6.91 9.04
C TYR A 169 16.02 5.43 9.41
N GLY A 170 15.41 4.63 8.54
CA GLY A 170 14.81 3.36 8.94
C GLY A 170 15.78 2.32 9.54
N SER A 171 17.06 2.34 9.15
CA SER A 171 18.10 1.48 9.74
C SER A 171 18.57 1.94 11.13
N GLN A 172 18.32 3.20 11.46
CA GLN A 172 18.70 3.86 12.70
C GLN A 172 17.48 4.22 13.55
N CYS A 173 16.30 3.70 13.18
CA CYS A 173 15.05 4.05 13.83
C CYS A 173 15.02 3.53 15.29
N PRO A 174 14.72 4.38 16.28
CA PRO A 174 14.72 4.04 17.69
C PRO A 174 13.54 3.15 18.06
N SER A 175 12.41 3.29 17.35
CA SER A 175 11.23 2.45 17.53
C SER A 175 10.27 2.51 16.33
N TRP A 176 10.21 1.40 15.58
CA TRP A 176 9.16 1.20 14.58
C TRP A 176 7.76 1.10 15.20
N VAL A 177 7.68 0.70 16.47
CA VAL A 177 6.41 0.64 17.21
C VAL A 177 5.83 2.04 17.37
N LEU A 178 6.63 3.04 17.74
CA LEU A 178 6.18 4.43 17.86
C LEU A 178 5.83 5.04 16.51
N ILE A 179 6.69 4.85 15.49
CA ILE A 179 6.42 5.31 14.12
C ILE A 179 5.08 4.74 13.63
N TYR A 180 4.84 3.45 13.84
CA TYR A 180 3.57 2.86 13.46
C TYR A 180 2.39 3.43 14.24
N ARG A 181 2.51 3.49 15.58
CA ARG A 181 1.42 3.87 16.50
C ARG A 181 0.98 5.31 16.33
N ILE A 182 1.93 6.23 16.16
CA ILE A 182 1.68 7.68 16.18
C ILE A 182 1.58 8.26 14.77
N ILE A 183 2.18 7.60 13.77
CA ILE A 183 2.32 8.17 12.42
C ILE A 183 1.67 7.29 11.36
N LEU A 184 2.17 6.07 11.13
CA LEU A 184 1.72 5.27 9.99
C LEU A 184 0.24 4.92 10.11
N LYS A 185 -0.19 4.38 11.25
CA LYS A 185 -1.59 3.96 11.44
C LYS A 185 -2.57 5.15 11.51
N PRO A 186 -2.38 6.17 12.37
CA PRO A 186 -3.38 7.23 12.54
C PRO A 186 -3.30 8.33 11.47
N VAL A 187 -2.15 8.55 10.82
CA VAL A 187 -1.98 9.64 9.84
C VAL A 187 -1.94 9.11 8.42
N ILE A 188 -1.06 8.16 8.10
CA ILE A 188 -0.84 7.73 6.70
C ILE A 188 -1.90 6.73 6.23
N MET A 189 -2.21 5.71 7.04
CA MET A 189 -3.22 4.70 6.73
C MET A 189 -4.66 5.19 6.99
N SER A 190 -4.83 6.39 7.53
CA SER A 190 -6.14 7.04 7.67
C SER A 190 -6.51 7.86 6.43
N ILE A 191 -5.56 8.14 5.52
CA ILE A 191 -5.80 8.90 4.30
C ILE A 191 -6.67 8.06 3.36
N LYS A 192 -7.94 8.46 3.23
CA LYS A 192 -8.92 7.84 2.35
C LYS A 192 -9.60 8.90 1.49
N PRO A 193 -10.17 8.53 0.35
CA PRO A 193 -10.91 9.49 -0.45
C PRO A 193 -12.14 9.98 0.30
N ASN A 194 -12.42 11.27 0.16
CA ASN A 194 -13.68 11.83 0.62
C ASN A 194 -14.82 11.22 -0.20
N SER A 195 -15.99 11.00 0.40
CA SER A 195 -17.16 10.46 -0.28
C SER A 195 -17.60 11.31 -1.48
N SER A 196 -17.32 12.62 -1.47
CA SER A 196 -17.63 13.53 -2.59
C SER A 196 -16.66 13.45 -3.76
N ILE A 197 -15.55 12.68 -3.67
CA ILE A 197 -14.53 12.64 -4.73
C ILE A 197 -15.06 12.11 -6.07
N SER A 198 -16.12 11.29 -6.03
CA SER A 198 -16.79 10.81 -7.23
C SER A 198 -17.46 11.92 -8.03
N GLU A 199 -17.82 13.02 -7.38
CA GLU A 199 -18.42 14.21 -8.00
C GLU A 199 -17.36 15.22 -8.48
N SER A 200 -16.12 15.07 -8.04
CA SER A 200 -14.98 15.90 -8.45
C SER A 200 -14.60 15.68 -9.91
N SER A 201 -13.88 16.66 -10.47
CA SER A 201 -13.39 16.60 -11.85
C SER A 201 -12.49 15.38 -12.09
N THR A 202 -12.47 14.86 -13.32
CA THR A 202 -11.59 13.74 -13.69
C THR A 202 -10.10 14.05 -13.45
N SER A 203 -9.68 15.31 -13.57
CA SER A 203 -8.31 15.72 -13.25
C SER A 203 -8.02 15.55 -11.77
N GLU A 204 -8.90 16.05 -10.92
CA GLU A 204 -8.77 15.96 -9.46
C GLU A 204 -8.77 14.50 -8.98
N GLN A 205 -9.63 13.66 -9.53
CA GLN A 205 -9.62 12.22 -9.23
C GLN A 205 -8.28 11.57 -9.59
N LYS A 206 -7.71 11.89 -10.76
CA LYS A 206 -6.39 11.37 -11.19
C LYS A 206 -5.27 11.83 -10.25
N GLU A 207 -5.29 13.09 -9.84
CA GLU A 207 -4.32 13.65 -8.90
C GLU A 207 -4.36 12.94 -7.54
N TRP A 208 -5.55 12.55 -7.06
CA TRP A 208 -5.69 11.75 -5.86
C TRP A 208 -5.27 10.29 -6.05
N ILE A 209 -5.59 9.67 -7.20
CA ILE A 209 -5.13 8.32 -7.55
C ILE A 209 -3.60 8.25 -7.51
N GLU A 210 -2.91 9.28 -8.03
CA GLU A 210 -1.45 9.40 -7.96
C GLU A 210 -0.98 9.45 -6.49
N SER A 211 -1.59 10.31 -5.66
CA SER A 211 -1.26 10.39 -4.23
C SER A 211 -1.41 9.04 -3.51
N TYR A 212 -2.53 8.33 -3.71
CA TYR A 212 -2.75 7.02 -3.11
C TYR A 212 -1.76 5.98 -3.62
N THR A 213 -1.39 6.04 -4.89
CA THR A 213 -0.37 5.18 -5.47
C THR A 213 0.99 5.39 -4.81
N HIS A 214 1.39 6.64 -4.57
CA HIS A 214 2.60 6.94 -3.81
C HIS A 214 2.55 6.42 -2.38
N ILE A 215 1.40 6.58 -1.70
CA ILE A 215 1.20 6.07 -0.35
C ILE A 215 1.34 4.54 -0.31
N ILE A 216 0.60 3.82 -1.16
CA ILE A 216 0.61 2.35 -1.22
C ILE A 216 2.02 1.82 -1.50
N ASN A 217 2.70 2.36 -2.52
CA ASN A 217 4.05 1.94 -2.85
C ASN A 217 5.04 2.25 -1.72
N GLY A 218 4.93 3.43 -1.11
CA GLY A 218 5.77 3.86 0.00
C GLY A 218 5.62 2.99 1.24
N ILE A 219 4.39 2.75 1.70
CA ILE A 219 4.13 1.90 2.87
C ILE A 219 4.50 0.45 2.59
N SER A 220 4.19 -0.11 1.41
CA SER A 220 4.56 -1.48 1.09
C SER A 220 6.06 -1.69 1.11
N LYS A 221 6.82 -0.78 0.48
CA LYS A 221 8.29 -0.83 0.50
C LYS A 221 8.84 -0.73 1.92
N LEU A 222 8.37 0.26 2.69
CA LEU A 222 8.80 0.47 4.08
C LEU A 222 8.57 -0.77 4.95
N PHE A 223 7.39 -1.37 4.85
CA PHE A 223 7.05 -2.59 5.60
C PHE A 223 7.95 -3.76 5.22
N THR A 224 8.13 -4.01 3.92
CA THR A 224 9.02 -5.09 3.44
C THR A 224 10.49 -4.87 3.77
N GLN A 225 10.91 -3.63 4.00
CA GLN A 225 12.30 -3.30 4.25
C GLN A 225 12.66 -3.34 5.74
N TYR A 226 11.74 -2.93 6.61
CA TYR A 226 12.06 -2.72 8.03
C TYR A 226 11.15 -3.48 9.01
N LEU A 227 10.00 -3.99 8.57
CA LEU A 227 9.01 -4.65 9.44
C LEU A 227 8.83 -6.14 9.10
N ILE A 228 9.81 -6.74 8.42
CA ILE A 228 9.81 -8.15 7.99
C ILE A 228 10.68 -9.04 8.89
N ASP A 229 10.62 -8.80 10.19
CA ASP A 229 11.29 -9.63 11.20
C ASP A 229 10.24 -10.28 12.12
N PHE A 230 10.25 -11.61 12.13
CA PHE A 230 9.34 -12.46 12.89
C PHE A 230 10.08 -13.32 13.93
N ASP A 231 11.41 -13.22 13.99
CA ASP A 231 12.24 -14.07 14.85
C ASP A 231 12.49 -13.44 16.24
N GLY A 232 11.79 -12.33 16.53
CA GLY A 232 11.81 -11.61 17.81
C GLY A 232 10.99 -12.26 18.93
N ASP A 233 11.02 -11.67 20.12
CA ASP A 233 10.22 -12.13 21.26
C ASP A 233 8.69 -12.07 21.00
N ASP A 234 7.89 -12.70 21.87
CA ASP A 234 6.42 -12.78 21.70
C ASP A 234 5.76 -11.41 21.50
N LYS A 235 6.30 -10.37 22.15
CA LYS A 235 5.77 -8.99 22.07
C LYS A 235 6.10 -8.35 20.72
N GLN A 236 7.34 -8.49 20.25
CA GLN A 236 7.77 -8.02 18.93
C GLN A 236 6.99 -8.74 17.82
N SER A 237 6.83 -10.05 17.94
CA SER A 237 6.03 -10.86 17.04
C SER A 237 4.57 -10.39 16.97
N SER A 238 3.93 -10.11 18.13
CA SER A 238 2.57 -9.58 18.16
C SER A 238 2.45 -8.18 17.52
N ASN A 239 3.44 -7.31 17.71
CA ASN A 239 3.46 -5.99 17.07
C ASN A 239 3.57 -6.11 15.55
N THR A 240 4.49 -6.96 15.07
CA THR A 240 4.66 -7.23 13.64
C THR A 240 3.37 -7.73 13.01
N VAL A 241 2.66 -8.67 13.64
CA VAL A 241 1.34 -9.14 13.17
C VAL A 241 0.34 -7.99 13.06
N ALA A 242 0.25 -7.13 14.08
CA ALA A 242 -0.65 -5.98 14.07
C ALA A 242 -0.32 -4.97 12.95
N PHE A 243 0.96 -4.77 12.64
CA PHE A 243 1.40 -3.92 11.55
C PHE A 243 0.91 -4.45 10.21
N TRP A 244 1.23 -5.70 9.89
CA TRP A 244 0.87 -6.32 8.61
C TRP A 244 -0.64 -6.43 8.43
N LYS A 245 -1.39 -6.76 9.49
CA LYS A 245 -2.86 -6.73 9.48
C LYS A 245 -3.41 -5.37 9.08
N SER A 246 -2.82 -4.28 9.58
CA SER A 246 -3.29 -2.93 9.23
C SER A 246 -2.90 -2.50 7.82
N LEU A 247 -1.74 -2.92 7.32
CA LEU A 247 -1.37 -2.71 5.91
C LEU A 247 -2.36 -3.42 4.97
N VAL A 248 -2.63 -4.70 5.21
CA VAL A 248 -3.57 -5.48 4.39
C VAL A 248 -4.99 -4.92 4.54
N GLY A 249 -5.40 -4.52 5.74
CA GLY A 249 -6.67 -3.84 5.98
C GLY A 249 -6.80 -2.52 5.22
N TYR A 250 -5.72 -1.74 5.14
CA TYR A 250 -5.68 -0.51 4.33
C TYR A 250 -5.79 -0.82 2.83
N MET A 251 -5.02 -1.78 2.31
CA MET A 251 -5.15 -2.22 0.91
C MET A 251 -6.56 -2.69 0.58
N THR A 252 -7.18 -3.48 1.47
CA THR A 252 -8.56 -3.96 1.34
C THR A 252 -9.56 -2.81 1.28
N ALA A 253 -9.42 -1.84 2.19
CA ALA A 253 -10.31 -0.69 2.22
C ALA A 253 -10.20 0.15 0.93
N MET A 254 -8.98 0.31 0.40
CA MET A 254 -8.74 1.07 -0.83
C MET A 254 -9.19 0.31 -2.08
N SER A 255 -9.06 -1.02 -2.14
CA SER A 255 -9.53 -1.81 -3.28
C SER A 255 -11.05 -1.93 -3.36
N ASN A 256 -11.75 -1.77 -2.23
CA ASN A 256 -13.20 -1.87 -2.13
C ASN A 256 -13.92 -0.53 -2.37
N LEU A 257 -13.20 0.51 -2.78
CA LEU A 257 -13.79 1.79 -3.14
C LEU A 257 -14.65 1.66 -4.41
N GLU A 258 -15.90 2.10 -4.34
CA GLU A 258 -16.86 2.05 -5.45
C GLU A 258 -16.67 3.19 -6.48
N PHE A 259 -15.44 3.67 -6.67
CA PHE A 259 -15.13 4.77 -7.59
C PHE A 259 -14.64 4.31 -8.97
N ASN A 260 -14.54 3.00 -9.19
CA ASN A 260 -14.03 2.42 -10.44
C ASN A 260 -12.60 2.91 -10.81
N TRP A 261 -11.75 3.10 -9.81
CA TRP A 261 -10.36 3.53 -10.00
C TRP A 261 -9.46 2.34 -10.35
N ILE A 262 -9.58 1.88 -11.59
CA ILE A 262 -8.85 0.72 -12.12
C ILE A 262 -7.33 0.88 -11.96
N GLU A 263 -6.82 2.09 -12.21
CA GLU A 263 -5.40 2.43 -12.07
C GLU A 263 -4.90 2.24 -10.63
N LEU A 264 -5.66 2.72 -9.64
CA LEU A 264 -5.33 2.52 -8.24
C LEU A 264 -5.35 1.02 -7.88
N ASN A 265 -6.38 0.29 -8.31
CA ASN A 265 -6.47 -1.16 -8.06
C ASN A 265 -5.28 -1.92 -8.67
N LEU A 266 -4.86 -1.58 -9.89
CA LEU A 266 -3.66 -2.15 -10.51
C LEU A 266 -2.41 -1.91 -9.64
N HIS A 267 -2.22 -0.71 -9.11
CA HIS A 267 -1.09 -0.39 -8.24
C HIS A 267 -1.16 -1.13 -6.90
N ILE A 268 -2.33 -1.22 -6.27
CA ILE A 268 -2.54 -2.00 -5.04
C ILE A 268 -2.18 -3.47 -5.27
N LEU A 269 -2.66 -4.07 -6.36
CA LEU A 269 -2.41 -5.48 -6.68
C LEU A 269 -0.94 -5.75 -7.01
N LYS A 270 -0.27 -4.85 -7.73
CA LYS A 270 1.19 -4.93 -7.96
C LYS A 270 1.96 -4.82 -6.65
N ALA A 271 1.59 -3.89 -5.76
CA ALA A 271 2.22 -3.74 -4.45
C ALA A 271 1.99 -4.98 -3.57
N PHE A 272 0.78 -5.53 -3.54
CA PHE A 272 0.45 -6.77 -2.85
C PHE A 272 1.28 -7.96 -3.36
N GLY A 273 1.38 -8.13 -4.68
CA GLY A 273 2.26 -9.15 -5.28
C GLY A 273 3.73 -8.97 -4.89
N GLY A 274 4.21 -7.72 -4.83
CA GLY A 274 5.55 -7.38 -4.36
C GLY A 274 5.79 -7.77 -2.89
N VAL A 275 4.81 -7.51 -2.02
CA VAL A 275 4.84 -7.92 -0.61
C VAL A 275 4.91 -9.43 -0.50
N LEU A 276 4.04 -10.18 -1.18
CA LEU A 276 4.03 -11.64 -1.12
C LEU A 276 5.36 -12.26 -1.55
N ASN A 277 5.98 -11.73 -2.61
CA ASN A 277 7.30 -12.20 -3.04
C ASN A 277 8.39 -11.99 -1.99
N HIS A 278 8.36 -10.87 -1.24
CA HIS A 278 9.29 -10.66 -0.13
C HIS A 278 9.08 -11.67 1.00
N PHE A 279 7.82 -11.98 1.34
CA PHE A 279 7.51 -13.02 2.32
C PHE A 279 7.99 -14.40 1.90
N VAL A 280 7.85 -14.74 0.61
CA VAL A 280 8.39 -16.00 0.06
C VAL A 280 9.90 -16.05 0.25
N ILE A 281 10.63 -14.98 -0.12
CA ILE A 281 12.09 -14.89 0.03
C ILE A 281 12.52 -15.07 1.51
N VAL A 282 11.81 -14.44 2.44
CA VAL A 282 12.13 -14.52 3.88
C VAL A 282 11.80 -15.90 4.46
N THR A 283 10.72 -16.52 4.01
CA THR A 283 10.37 -17.90 4.39
C THR A 283 11.39 -18.90 3.85
N GLU A 284 11.85 -18.73 2.60
CA GLU A 284 12.90 -19.55 1.99
C GLU A 284 14.25 -19.43 2.73
N LYS A 285 14.49 -18.31 3.42
CA LYS A 285 15.64 -18.09 4.31
C LYS A 285 15.47 -18.68 5.71
N GLY A 286 14.31 -19.25 6.04
CA GLY A 286 14.05 -19.98 7.29
C GLY A 286 13.27 -19.22 8.36
N SER A 287 12.88 -17.96 8.11
CA SER A 287 12.05 -17.21 9.08
C SER A 287 10.63 -17.78 9.16
N LYS A 288 10.09 -17.82 10.38
CA LYS A 288 8.74 -18.37 10.63
C LYS A 288 7.70 -17.26 10.55
N VAL A 289 7.00 -17.19 9.42
CA VAL A 289 5.90 -16.24 9.24
C VAL A 289 4.69 -16.67 10.08
N PRO A 290 4.12 -15.78 10.92
CA PRO A 290 2.89 -16.05 11.66
C PRO A 290 1.70 -16.37 10.73
N ASN A 291 0.94 -17.40 11.09
CA ASN A 291 -0.21 -17.87 10.32
C ASN A 291 -1.31 -16.81 10.20
N GLU A 292 -1.43 -15.93 11.19
CA GLU A 292 -2.37 -14.80 11.20
C GLU A 292 -2.12 -13.85 10.04
N ILE A 293 -0.86 -13.58 9.68
CA ILE A 293 -0.52 -12.70 8.55
C ILE A 293 -0.87 -13.39 7.23
N VAL A 294 -0.56 -14.68 7.12
CA VAL A 294 -0.90 -15.47 5.93
C VAL A 294 -2.41 -15.55 5.73
N GLU A 295 -3.19 -15.63 6.82
CA GLU A 295 -4.65 -15.57 6.79
C GLU A 295 -5.16 -14.21 6.25
N GLU A 296 -4.56 -13.10 6.67
CA GLU A 296 -4.91 -11.77 6.13
C GLU A 296 -4.61 -11.67 4.62
N PHE A 297 -3.48 -12.22 4.16
CA PHE A 297 -3.19 -12.26 2.72
C PHE A 297 -4.19 -13.11 1.94
N TYR A 298 -4.58 -14.26 2.48
CA TYR A 298 -5.63 -15.08 1.90
C TYR A 298 -6.96 -14.33 1.83
N ASN A 299 -7.36 -13.69 2.92
CA ASN A 299 -8.62 -12.95 3.00
C ASN A 299 -8.65 -11.76 2.03
N PHE A 300 -7.55 -11.04 1.87
CA PHE A 300 -7.46 -9.98 0.86
C PHE A 300 -7.66 -10.54 -0.55
N TRP A 301 -6.93 -11.60 -0.90
CA TRP A 301 -6.95 -12.15 -2.26
C TRP A 301 -8.29 -12.80 -2.59
N VAL A 302 -8.89 -13.55 -1.66
CA VAL A 302 -10.14 -14.28 -1.94
C VAL A 302 -11.37 -13.38 -1.99
N ASN A 303 -11.33 -12.23 -1.31
CA ASN A 303 -12.45 -11.30 -1.26
C ASN A 303 -12.37 -10.18 -2.31
N PHE A 304 -11.31 -10.15 -3.13
CA PHE A 304 -11.19 -9.20 -4.22
C PHE A 304 -12.31 -9.40 -5.26
N GLN A 305 -13.09 -8.35 -5.51
CA GLN A 305 -14.28 -8.42 -6.36
C GLN A 305 -13.91 -8.33 -7.84
N VAL A 306 -14.04 -9.44 -8.56
CA VAL A 306 -13.92 -9.47 -10.03
C VAL A 306 -15.29 -9.14 -10.64
N SER A 307 -15.44 -7.89 -11.07
CA SER A 307 -16.66 -7.35 -11.65
C SER A 307 -16.57 -7.23 -13.18
N TYR A 308 -17.70 -7.09 -13.86
CA TYR A 308 -17.70 -6.72 -15.27
C TYR A 308 -17.45 -5.22 -15.41
N ASN A 309 -16.29 -4.86 -15.93
CA ASN A 309 -15.86 -3.49 -16.08
C ASN A 309 -15.58 -3.17 -17.55
N PHE A 310 -16.24 -2.12 -18.04
CA PHE A 310 -16.22 -1.73 -19.46
C PHE A 310 -15.67 -0.31 -19.65
N SER A 311 -15.09 0.29 -18.60
CA SER A 311 -14.60 1.67 -18.66
C SER A 311 -13.23 1.78 -19.33
N ASN A 312 -12.36 0.81 -19.06
CA ASN A 312 -11.05 0.70 -19.71
C ASN A 312 -10.62 -0.77 -19.74
N ASP A 313 -11.02 -1.47 -20.80
CA ASP A 313 -10.86 -2.92 -20.94
C ASP A 313 -9.40 -3.37 -20.83
N MET A 314 -8.48 -2.61 -21.42
CA MET A 314 -7.04 -2.92 -21.41
C MET A 314 -6.48 -2.81 -19.99
N LEU A 315 -6.72 -1.68 -19.32
CA LEU A 315 -6.20 -1.45 -17.97
C LEU A 315 -6.84 -2.39 -16.94
N TYR A 316 -8.13 -2.72 -17.09
CA TYR A 316 -8.79 -3.65 -16.18
C TYR A 316 -8.27 -5.08 -16.36
N GLN A 317 -8.05 -5.52 -17.60
CA GLN A 317 -7.43 -6.83 -17.85
C GLN A 317 -5.99 -6.89 -17.32
N GLU A 318 -5.22 -5.79 -17.41
CA GLU A 318 -3.91 -5.69 -16.76
C GLU A 318 -4.02 -5.82 -15.24
N SER A 319 -4.99 -5.13 -14.63
CA SER A 319 -5.29 -5.20 -13.19
C SER A 319 -5.61 -6.63 -12.74
N LEU A 320 -6.54 -7.31 -13.43
CA LEU A 320 -6.87 -8.71 -13.17
C LEU A 320 -5.68 -9.65 -13.38
N SER A 321 -4.83 -9.37 -14.37
CA SER A 321 -3.63 -10.17 -14.62
C SER A 321 -2.62 -10.02 -13.47
N ALA A 322 -2.44 -8.81 -12.94
CA ALA A 322 -1.62 -8.57 -11.75
C ALA A 322 -2.19 -9.31 -10.53
N PHE A 323 -3.51 -9.26 -10.32
CA PHE A 323 -4.20 -10.00 -9.25
C PHE A 323 -4.03 -11.52 -9.37
N VAL A 324 -4.24 -12.09 -10.55
CA VAL A 324 -4.06 -13.53 -10.76
C VAL A 324 -2.59 -13.92 -10.60
N SER A 325 -1.64 -13.08 -11.04
CA SER A 325 -0.21 -13.35 -10.90
C SER A 325 0.27 -13.44 -9.45
N SER A 326 -0.43 -12.79 -8.51
CA SER A 326 -0.09 -12.86 -7.08
C SER A 326 -0.47 -14.18 -6.43
N PHE A 327 -1.21 -15.06 -7.12
CA PHE A 327 -1.60 -16.36 -6.59
C PHE A 327 -0.40 -17.24 -6.24
N ASN A 328 0.59 -17.37 -7.14
CA ASN A 328 1.69 -18.31 -6.94
C ASN A 328 2.48 -18.02 -5.65
N PRO A 329 2.97 -16.79 -5.38
CA PRO A 329 3.65 -16.51 -4.13
C PRO A 329 2.70 -16.63 -2.92
N LEU A 330 1.42 -16.26 -3.03
CA LEU A 330 0.44 -16.48 -1.96
C LEU A 330 0.27 -17.97 -1.64
N PHE A 331 0.14 -18.82 -2.66
CA PHE A 331 -0.08 -20.25 -2.51
C PHE A 331 1.11 -20.95 -1.85
N LYS A 332 2.35 -20.50 -2.13
CA LYS A 332 3.55 -20.96 -1.42
C LYS A 332 3.50 -20.63 0.08
N LEU A 333 3.04 -19.44 0.44
CA LEU A 333 2.91 -19.03 1.84
C LEU A 333 1.77 -19.74 2.57
N LEU A 334 0.71 -20.13 1.84
CA LEU A 334 -0.49 -20.75 2.42
C LEU A 334 -0.31 -22.20 2.88
N GLN A 335 0.77 -22.89 2.48
CA GLN A 335 0.95 -24.31 2.76
C GLN A 335 0.69 -24.72 4.23
N PRO A 336 1.11 -23.96 5.26
CA PRO A 336 0.87 -24.33 6.66
C PRO A 336 -0.60 -24.29 7.10
N ILE A 337 -1.44 -23.54 6.39
CA ILE A 337 -2.85 -23.29 6.76
C ILE A 337 -3.85 -23.62 5.63
N LEU A 338 -3.37 -24.31 4.58
CA LEU A 338 -4.17 -24.66 3.43
C LEU A 338 -5.20 -25.71 3.82
N THR A 339 -6.45 -25.45 3.46
CA THR A 339 -7.55 -26.41 3.60
C THR A 339 -8.26 -26.57 2.27
N LEU A 340 -8.98 -27.68 2.10
CA LEU A 340 -9.74 -27.96 0.89
C LEU A 340 -10.70 -26.81 0.56
N SER A 341 -11.46 -26.33 1.56
CA SER A 341 -12.39 -25.21 1.40
C SER A 341 -11.68 -23.92 0.97
N LYS A 342 -10.48 -23.64 1.53
CA LYS A 342 -9.72 -22.46 1.11
C LYS A 342 -9.30 -22.55 -0.35
N PHE A 343 -8.82 -23.73 -0.77
CA PHE A 343 -8.39 -23.98 -2.13
C PHE A 343 -9.54 -23.92 -3.14
N GLU A 344 -10.70 -24.50 -2.83
CA GLU A 344 -11.92 -24.41 -3.65
C GLU A 344 -12.33 -22.96 -3.94
N LYS A 345 -12.28 -22.09 -2.92
CA LYS A 345 -12.56 -20.66 -3.10
C LYS A 345 -11.54 -19.99 -4.03
N MET A 346 -10.27 -20.39 -3.97
CA MET A 346 -9.26 -19.85 -4.89
C MET A 346 -9.50 -20.28 -6.34
N LEU A 347 -9.89 -21.54 -6.56
CA LEU A 347 -10.25 -22.03 -7.89
C LEU A 347 -11.50 -21.35 -8.44
N THR A 348 -12.46 -21.00 -7.57
CA THR A 348 -13.66 -20.22 -7.98
C THR A 348 -13.27 -18.86 -8.57
N ILE A 349 -12.23 -18.21 -8.03
CA ILE A 349 -11.70 -16.97 -8.57
C ILE A 349 -11.04 -17.19 -9.92
N PHE A 350 -10.23 -18.25 -10.08
CA PHE A 350 -9.67 -18.61 -11.38
C PHE A 350 -10.75 -18.86 -12.43
N ASN A 351 -11.82 -19.56 -12.05
CA ASN A 351 -12.97 -19.78 -12.92
C ASN A 351 -13.64 -18.46 -13.33
N THR A 352 -13.69 -17.47 -12.44
CA THR A 352 -14.23 -16.15 -12.75
C THR A 352 -13.32 -15.38 -13.70
N CYS A 353 -12.00 -15.38 -13.44
CA CYS A 353 -11.01 -14.66 -14.25
C CYS A 353 -10.85 -15.24 -15.65
N VAL A 354 -10.82 -16.57 -15.81
CA VAL A 354 -10.68 -17.21 -17.13
C VAL A 354 -11.91 -16.97 -18.02
N ARG A 355 -13.10 -16.81 -17.40
CA ARG A 355 -14.38 -16.48 -18.04
C ARG A 355 -14.62 -14.98 -18.23
N TYR A 356 -13.62 -14.14 -17.96
CA TYR A 356 -13.80 -12.69 -18.04
C TYR A 356 -14.32 -12.29 -19.43
N PRO A 357 -15.43 -11.54 -19.54
CA PRO A 357 -16.23 -11.50 -20.76
C PRO A 357 -15.76 -10.48 -21.80
N VAL A 358 -14.64 -9.80 -21.57
CA VAL A 358 -14.18 -8.70 -22.42
C VAL A 358 -12.91 -9.09 -23.16
N LEU A 359 -12.98 -9.08 -24.48
CA LEU A 359 -11.86 -9.23 -25.39
C LEU A 359 -11.42 -7.86 -25.91
N ILE A 360 -10.17 -7.46 -25.62
CA ILE A 360 -9.62 -6.16 -26.02
C ILE A 360 -9.69 -5.99 -27.54
N ASN A 361 -9.92 -4.75 -28.00
CA ASN A 361 -9.92 -4.41 -29.41
C ASN A 361 -8.65 -4.90 -30.12
N ASN A 362 -8.82 -5.50 -31.30
CA ASN A 362 -7.79 -6.15 -32.13
C ASN A 362 -7.18 -7.45 -31.57
N GLN A 363 -7.53 -7.90 -30.37
CA GLN A 363 -7.16 -9.24 -29.90
C GLN A 363 -8.12 -10.31 -30.45
N ARG A 364 -7.59 -11.53 -30.59
CA ARG A 364 -8.35 -12.77 -30.80
C ARG A 364 -7.84 -13.80 -29.80
N ASP A 365 -8.72 -14.70 -29.38
CA ASP A 365 -8.41 -15.76 -28.43
C ASP A 365 -8.67 -17.18 -28.97
N ASP A 366 -8.79 -17.29 -30.30
CA ASP A 366 -9.00 -18.53 -31.03
C ASP A 366 -7.71 -19.39 -31.08
N LEU A 367 -6.55 -18.74 -31.31
CA LEU A 367 -5.25 -19.41 -31.42
C LEU A 367 -4.32 -19.19 -30.22
N ARG A 368 -4.52 -18.11 -29.45
CA ARG A 368 -3.68 -17.77 -28.29
C ARG A 368 -4.56 -17.26 -27.16
N CYS A 369 -4.27 -17.67 -25.93
CA CYS A 369 -4.98 -17.15 -24.77
C CYS A 369 -4.83 -15.62 -24.66
N THR A 370 -5.85 -14.95 -24.12
CA THR A 370 -5.66 -13.59 -23.59
C THR A 370 -4.63 -13.60 -22.46
N GLU A 371 -4.04 -12.46 -22.12
CA GLU A 371 -3.05 -12.40 -21.04
C GLU A 371 -3.64 -12.89 -19.71
N LEU A 372 -4.90 -12.55 -19.42
CA LEU A 372 -5.59 -13.03 -18.22
C LEU A 372 -5.79 -14.55 -18.23
N GLN A 373 -6.30 -15.11 -19.34
CA GLN A 373 -6.47 -16.57 -19.49
C GLN A 373 -5.14 -17.30 -19.33
N LYS A 374 -4.08 -16.77 -19.96
CA LYS A 374 -2.72 -17.30 -19.89
C LYS A 374 -2.18 -17.32 -18.47
N GLN A 375 -2.41 -16.26 -17.68
CA GLN A 375 -1.98 -16.24 -16.27
C GLN A 375 -2.72 -17.28 -15.42
N VAL A 376 -4.03 -17.47 -15.63
CA VAL A 376 -4.80 -18.51 -14.92
C VAL A 376 -4.24 -19.90 -15.24
N ILE A 377 -4.04 -20.20 -16.53
CA ILE A 377 -3.51 -21.49 -16.99
C ILE A 377 -2.09 -21.72 -16.46
N LYS A 378 -1.25 -20.68 -16.47
CA LYS A 378 0.10 -20.73 -15.90
C LYS A 378 0.06 -21.09 -14.42
N ASN A 379 -0.81 -20.47 -13.63
CA ASN A 379 -0.95 -20.81 -12.21
C ASN A 379 -1.42 -22.25 -12.00
N LEU A 380 -2.45 -22.70 -12.74
CA LEU A 380 -2.94 -24.08 -12.69
C LEU A 380 -1.85 -25.09 -13.03
N SER A 381 -1.02 -24.81 -14.05
CA SER A 381 0.08 -25.68 -14.46
C SER A 381 1.16 -25.88 -13.39
N SER A 382 1.23 -24.99 -12.40
CA SER A 382 2.20 -25.07 -11.29
C SER A 382 1.70 -25.88 -10.09
N LEU A 383 0.43 -26.31 -10.12
CA LEU A 383 -0.19 -27.06 -9.03
C LEU A 383 0.04 -28.55 -9.24
N LYS A 384 0.50 -29.24 -8.19
CA LYS A 384 0.59 -30.70 -8.11
C LYS A 384 0.35 -31.12 -6.68
N PHE A 385 -0.48 -32.13 -6.47
CA PHE A 385 -0.81 -32.60 -5.13
C PHE A 385 -0.66 -34.12 -4.99
N GLU A 386 -0.09 -34.54 -3.86
CA GLU A 386 -0.12 -35.95 -3.46
C GLU A 386 -1.50 -36.36 -2.92
N ASP A 387 -2.19 -35.43 -2.25
CA ASP A 387 -3.56 -35.65 -1.78
C ASP A 387 -4.55 -35.55 -2.95
N TYR A 388 -5.17 -36.69 -3.26
CA TYR A 388 -6.13 -36.85 -4.36
C TYR A 388 -7.31 -35.86 -4.30
N LYS A 389 -7.66 -35.34 -3.11
CA LYS A 389 -8.77 -34.37 -2.97
C LYS A 389 -8.43 -33.02 -3.59
N TYR A 390 -7.22 -32.52 -3.39
CA TYR A 390 -6.77 -31.27 -4.01
C TYR A 390 -6.56 -31.46 -5.51
N GLU A 391 -5.97 -32.59 -5.89
CA GLU A 391 -5.76 -32.95 -7.29
C GLU A 391 -7.09 -33.06 -8.06
N SER A 392 -8.10 -33.67 -7.42
CA SER A 392 -9.48 -33.74 -7.94
C SER A 392 -10.08 -32.37 -8.25
N LEU A 393 -9.85 -31.38 -7.39
CA LEU A 393 -10.34 -30.03 -7.59
C LEU A 393 -9.64 -29.32 -8.76
N VAL A 394 -8.34 -29.55 -8.95
CA VAL A 394 -7.61 -29.04 -10.12
C VAL A 394 -8.19 -29.64 -11.40
N ILE A 395 -8.40 -30.96 -11.43
CA ILE A 395 -8.98 -31.65 -12.58
C ILE A 395 -10.39 -31.12 -12.90
N GLN A 396 -11.23 -30.93 -11.88
CA GLN A 396 -12.55 -30.32 -12.06
C GLN A 396 -12.45 -28.91 -12.64
N GLN A 397 -11.53 -28.08 -12.13
CA GLN A 397 -11.33 -26.73 -12.64
C GLN A 397 -10.85 -26.73 -14.10
N LEU A 398 -9.95 -27.64 -14.48
CA LEU A 398 -9.50 -27.79 -15.87
C LEU A 398 -10.67 -28.23 -16.77
N ASN A 399 -11.46 -29.21 -16.36
CA ASN A 399 -12.67 -29.64 -17.09
C ASN A 399 -13.64 -28.47 -17.33
N LEU A 400 -13.85 -27.62 -16.33
CA LEU A 400 -14.68 -26.42 -16.47
C LEU A 400 -14.12 -25.43 -17.51
N ILE A 401 -12.79 -25.37 -17.68
CA ILE A 401 -12.14 -24.52 -18.69
C ILE A 401 -12.25 -25.14 -20.10
N VAL A 402 -12.10 -26.46 -20.21
CA VAL A 402 -12.28 -27.19 -21.48
C VAL A 402 -13.69 -27.00 -22.05
N LEU A 403 -14.69 -26.86 -21.18
CA LEU A 403 -16.08 -26.70 -21.61
C LEU A 403 -16.46 -25.26 -21.99
N LEU A 404 -15.57 -24.27 -21.80
CA LEU A 404 -15.91 -22.87 -22.03
C LEU A 404 -16.38 -22.54 -23.46
N PRO A 405 -15.77 -23.07 -24.53
CA PRO A 405 -16.13 -22.69 -25.90
C PRO A 405 -17.56 -23.05 -26.32
N PHE A 406 -18.22 -23.99 -25.63
CA PHE A 406 -19.49 -24.56 -26.10
C PHE A 406 -20.71 -23.70 -25.76
N SER A 407 -20.87 -23.27 -24.51
CA SER A 407 -22.08 -22.53 -24.06
C SER A 407 -21.78 -21.24 -23.32
N THR A 408 -20.53 -21.02 -22.88
CA THR A 408 -20.19 -19.88 -22.03
C THR A 408 -20.39 -18.57 -22.75
N ARG A 409 -20.00 -18.50 -24.03
CA ARG A 409 -20.19 -17.30 -24.84
C ARG A 409 -21.66 -16.90 -24.95
N GLU A 410 -22.54 -17.84 -25.29
CA GLU A 410 -23.99 -17.56 -25.38
C GLU A 410 -24.57 -17.11 -24.03
N MET A 411 -24.12 -17.70 -22.92
CA MET A 411 -24.55 -17.29 -21.58
C MET A 411 -24.10 -15.86 -21.23
N ILE A 412 -22.86 -15.51 -21.59
CA ILE A 412 -22.33 -14.16 -21.40
C ILE A 412 -23.09 -13.16 -22.27
N GLU A 413 -23.32 -13.48 -23.55
CA GLU A 413 -24.10 -12.65 -24.49
C GLU A 413 -25.51 -12.36 -23.93
N LYS A 414 -26.20 -13.38 -23.41
CA LYS A 414 -27.51 -13.23 -22.75
C LYS A 414 -27.46 -12.34 -21.50
N LYS A 415 -26.39 -12.43 -20.70
CA LYS A 415 -26.25 -11.67 -19.44
C LYS A 415 -25.85 -10.21 -19.66
N ILE A 416 -24.99 -9.94 -20.63
CA ILE A 416 -24.46 -8.61 -20.91
C ILE A 416 -25.39 -7.80 -21.83
N GLY A 417 -26.09 -8.48 -22.74
CA GLY A 417 -26.94 -7.86 -23.75
C GLY A 417 -26.13 -7.16 -24.84
N ASP A 418 -26.80 -6.29 -25.61
CA ASP A 418 -26.19 -5.57 -26.73
C ASP A 418 -25.41 -4.34 -26.26
N ARG A 419 -24.23 -4.57 -25.66
CA ARG A 419 -23.29 -3.50 -25.24
C ARG A 419 -22.16 -3.26 -26.22
N GLY A 420 -22.19 -3.89 -27.41
CA GLY A 420 -21.11 -3.79 -28.40
C GLY A 420 -19.76 -4.39 -27.97
N ILE A 421 -19.74 -5.21 -26.91
CA ILE A 421 -18.52 -5.80 -26.35
C ILE A 421 -18.17 -7.07 -27.12
N ARG A 422 -16.89 -7.23 -27.46
CA ARG A 422 -16.37 -8.48 -28.03
C ARG A 422 -16.15 -9.49 -26.92
N ILE A 423 -16.82 -10.63 -27.02
CA ILE A 423 -16.71 -11.72 -26.04
C ILE A 423 -15.68 -12.75 -26.51
N PRO A 424 -14.79 -13.23 -25.63
CA PRO A 424 -13.82 -14.27 -25.96
C PRO A 424 -14.49 -15.57 -26.45
N THR A 425 -13.81 -16.29 -27.35
CA THR A 425 -14.21 -17.62 -27.84
C THR A 425 -13.84 -18.74 -26.87
N PHE A 426 -12.86 -18.49 -25.99
CA PHE A 426 -12.27 -19.41 -25.02
C PHE A 426 -11.57 -20.64 -25.64
N ILE A 427 -11.40 -20.68 -26.98
CA ILE A 427 -10.89 -21.86 -27.70
C ILE A 427 -9.44 -22.14 -27.30
N ALA A 428 -8.56 -21.12 -27.33
CA ALA A 428 -7.17 -21.32 -26.95
C ALA A 428 -7.02 -21.77 -25.49
N ALA A 429 -7.82 -21.20 -24.58
CA ALA A 429 -7.82 -21.57 -23.17
C ALA A 429 -8.27 -23.03 -22.95
N SER A 430 -9.24 -23.48 -23.74
CA SER A 430 -9.69 -24.88 -23.74
C SER A 430 -8.57 -25.81 -24.19
N TYR A 431 -7.89 -25.53 -25.32
CA TYR A 431 -6.81 -26.38 -25.81
C TYR A 431 -5.66 -26.52 -24.81
N GLU A 432 -5.17 -25.41 -24.27
CA GLU A 432 -4.12 -25.42 -23.25
C GLU A 432 -4.55 -26.19 -21.99
N SER A 433 -5.83 -26.09 -21.61
CA SER A 433 -6.37 -26.83 -20.46
C SER A 433 -6.53 -28.32 -20.74
N ILE A 434 -6.81 -28.75 -21.98
CA ILE A 434 -6.79 -30.17 -22.37
C ILE A 434 -5.38 -30.73 -22.22
N ASP A 435 -4.37 -30.00 -22.67
CA ASP A 435 -2.98 -30.44 -22.56
C ASP A 435 -2.52 -30.55 -21.10
N LEU A 436 -2.92 -29.60 -20.24
CA LEU A 436 -2.68 -29.70 -18.80
C LEU A 436 -3.46 -30.87 -18.17
N LEU A 437 -4.76 -30.99 -18.47
CA LEU A 437 -5.60 -32.07 -17.95
C LEU A 437 -5.00 -33.44 -18.28
N ARG A 438 -4.52 -33.62 -19.52
CA ARG A 438 -3.83 -34.84 -19.92
C ARG A 438 -2.62 -35.14 -19.03
N LYS A 439 -1.77 -34.15 -18.74
CA LYS A 439 -0.60 -34.34 -17.85
C LYS A 439 -1.01 -34.76 -16.45
N HIS A 440 -2.04 -34.13 -15.89
CA HIS A 440 -2.56 -34.49 -14.57
C HIS A 440 -3.14 -35.91 -14.55
N LEU A 441 -3.88 -36.31 -15.59
CA LEU A 441 -4.42 -37.66 -15.70
C LEU A 441 -3.33 -38.73 -15.91
N ASP A 442 -2.31 -38.42 -16.72
CA ASP A 442 -1.17 -39.32 -16.96
C ASP A 442 -0.32 -39.53 -15.68
N ASP A 443 -0.28 -38.55 -14.77
CA ASP A 443 0.39 -38.63 -13.47
C ASP A 443 -0.38 -39.49 -12.44
N ILE A 444 -1.66 -39.82 -12.67
CA ILE A 444 -2.48 -40.64 -11.75
C ILE A 444 -2.19 -42.14 -11.95
N THR A 445 -1.63 -42.77 -10.92
CA THR A 445 -1.32 -44.21 -10.92
C THR A 445 -2.45 -45.09 -10.39
N ASP A 446 -3.27 -44.57 -9.46
CA ASP A 446 -4.45 -45.24 -8.92
C ASP A 446 -5.70 -44.34 -9.04
N LEU A 447 -6.67 -44.80 -9.84
CA LEU A 447 -7.92 -44.10 -10.11
C LEU A 447 -9.00 -44.36 -9.06
N ILE A 448 -8.85 -45.37 -8.20
CA ILE A 448 -9.89 -45.80 -7.25
C ILE A 448 -10.33 -44.65 -6.31
N PRO A 449 -9.42 -43.85 -5.70
CA PRO A 449 -9.80 -42.75 -4.81
C PRO A 449 -10.65 -41.69 -5.52
N TYR A 450 -10.30 -41.35 -6.76
CA TYR A 450 -10.96 -40.33 -7.58
C TYR A 450 -12.37 -40.74 -8.04
N LEU A 451 -12.55 -42.03 -8.34
CA LEU A 451 -13.85 -42.61 -8.72
C LEU A 451 -14.81 -42.69 -7.53
N ASN A 452 -14.28 -43.04 -6.35
CA ASN A 452 -15.08 -43.12 -5.11
C ASN A 452 -15.57 -41.74 -4.65
N ASP A 453 -14.74 -40.71 -4.79
CA ASP A 453 -15.12 -39.32 -4.51
C ASP A 453 -16.04 -38.72 -5.60
N ARG A 454 -16.27 -39.46 -6.70
CA ARG A 454 -17.01 -39.04 -7.90
C ARG A 454 -16.50 -37.74 -8.51
N CYS A 455 -15.27 -37.35 -8.19
CA CYS A 455 -14.74 -36.05 -8.57
C CYS A 455 -14.44 -35.95 -10.06
N LEU A 456 -14.06 -37.06 -10.71
CA LEU A 456 -13.90 -37.16 -12.17
C LEU A 456 -15.23 -37.23 -12.92
N ILE A 457 -16.33 -37.56 -12.22
CA ILE A 457 -17.65 -37.86 -12.82
C ILE A 457 -18.64 -36.72 -12.56
N LYS A 458 -18.38 -35.80 -11.62
CA LYS A 458 -19.15 -34.57 -11.42
C LYS A 458 -18.98 -33.63 -12.62
N GLN A 459 -19.65 -33.95 -13.73
CA GLN A 459 -20.10 -32.95 -14.67
C GLN A 459 -21.25 -32.22 -13.98
N SER A 460 -20.97 -31.05 -13.41
CA SER A 460 -22.03 -30.10 -13.09
C SER A 460 -22.64 -29.68 -14.42
N LEU A 461 -23.77 -30.31 -14.76
CA LEU A 461 -24.71 -29.82 -15.76
C LEU A 461 -25.19 -28.41 -15.42
#